data_AF-A0A8T1SH96-F1
#
_entry.id   AF-A0A8T1SH96-F1
#
_cell.length_a   1.000
_cell.length_b   1.000
_cell.length_c   1.000
_cell.angle_alpha   90.00
_cell.angle_beta   90.00
_cell.angle_gamma   90.00
#
_symmetry.space_group_name_H-M   'P 1'
#
loop_
_entity.id
_entity.type
_entity.pdbx_description
1 polymer ?
#
loop_
_entity_poly.entity_id
_entity_poly.type
_entity_poly.pdbx_seq_one_letter_code
_entity_poly.pdbx_strand_id
1 'polypeptide(L)'
;LAAIHCVVGPWGPWSECSSPCGVGSQDRTRQVTVPPRNGGTPCPDLKQRRGCFGENPACDAAKEVAKILPDSFKRDFKDPWRRPHMLLKEKQPSYCVYFRLKQVGAACRLHVWSSQLMRERRVCVECRPDAVGSGARCKGDGLEGARTFWTATSIAGCQGSWIQESLQETCVCPSLSLIFV
;
A
#
# COMPACT_ATOMS: atom_id res chain seq x y z
N LEU A 1 53.50 -4.01 -17.14
CA LEU A 1 52.45 -2.97 -17.38
C LEU A 1 52.16 -2.28 -16.06
N ALA A 2 51.99 -0.95 -16.05
CA ALA A 2 51.66 -0.21 -14.82
C ALA A 2 50.20 -0.45 -14.40
N ALA A 3 49.96 -0.51 -13.09
CA ALA A 3 48.63 -0.63 -12.51
C ALA A 3 47.82 0.66 -12.75
N ILE A 4 46.57 0.53 -13.19
CA ILE A 4 45.64 1.66 -13.37
C ILE A 4 44.51 1.47 -12.37
N HIS A 5 44.42 2.38 -11.41
CA HIS A 5 43.36 2.41 -10.41
C HIS A 5 42.04 2.89 -11.02
N CYS A 6 40.93 2.40 -10.49
CA CYS A 6 39.63 2.90 -10.91
C CYS A 6 39.43 4.36 -10.49
N VAL A 7 38.94 5.18 -11.42
CA VAL A 7 38.48 6.55 -11.15
C VAL A 7 36.99 6.62 -11.47
N VAL A 8 36.22 7.26 -10.58
CA VAL A 8 34.77 7.44 -10.71
C VAL A 8 34.43 8.92 -10.78
N GLY A 9 33.37 9.22 -11.52
CA GLY A 9 32.81 10.57 -11.62
C GLY A 9 32.03 11.00 -10.38
N PRO A 10 31.52 12.24 -10.38
CA PRO A 10 30.63 12.71 -9.32
C PRO A 10 29.35 11.87 -9.29
N TRP A 11 28.67 11.90 -8.15
CA TRP A 11 27.33 11.36 -8.03
C TRP A 11 26.35 12.14 -8.91
N GLY A 12 25.48 11.41 -9.61
CA GLY A 12 24.29 11.98 -10.21
C GLY A 12 23.30 12.50 -9.16
N PRO A 13 22.20 13.13 -9.62
CA PRO A 13 21.13 13.57 -8.73
C PRO A 13 20.48 12.38 -8.02
N TRP A 14 19.88 12.64 -6.86
CA TRP A 14 19.00 11.69 -6.21
C TRP A 14 17.72 11.48 -7.02
N SER A 15 17.24 10.25 -7.10
CA SER A 15 15.91 9.93 -7.64
C SER A 15 14.82 10.60 -6.81
N GLU A 16 13.61 10.63 -7.34
CA GLU A 16 12.43 10.92 -6.52
C GLU A 16 12.29 9.91 -5.37
N CYS A 17 11.58 10.32 -4.32
CA CYS A 17 11.32 9.45 -3.19
C CYS A 17 10.45 8.28 -3.63
N SER A 18 10.86 7.06 -3.31
CA SER A 18 10.13 5.85 -3.69
C SER A 18 8.73 5.73 -3.08
N SER A 19 8.39 6.61 -2.13
CA SER A 19 7.05 6.70 -1.57
C SER A 19 6.57 8.14 -1.64
N PRO A 20 5.34 8.38 -2.13
CA PRO A 20 4.78 9.73 -2.17
C PRO A 20 4.44 10.25 -0.77
N CYS A 21 4.30 9.36 0.21
CA CYS A 21 3.90 9.65 1.57
C CYS A 21 4.76 8.92 2.59
N GLY A 22 5.25 9.63 3.60
CA GLY A 22 5.96 9.01 4.71
C GLY A 22 7.33 8.45 4.31
N VAL A 23 7.80 7.41 4.99
CA VAL A 23 9.16 6.90 4.81
C VAL A 23 9.32 6.18 3.47
N GLY A 24 10.26 6.64 2.66
CA GLY A 24 10.70 6.01 1.41
C GLY A 24 12.23 5.95 1.28
N SER A 25 12.71 5.66 0.08
CA SER A 25 14.13 5.70 -0.27
C SER A 25 14.38 6.44 -1.59
N GLN A 26 15.55 7.06 -1.71
CA GLN A 26 16.06 7.61 -2.95
C GLN A 26 17.36 6.92 -3.32
N ASP A 27 17.56 6.69 -4.62
CA ASP A 27 18.75 6.08 -5.18
C ASP A 27 19.48 7.10 -6.06
N ARG A 28 20.82 7.03 -6.09
CA ARG A 28 21.64 7.74 -7.07
C ARG A 28 22.78 6.87 -7.55
N THR A 29 23.31 7.19 -8.73
CA THR A 29 24.39 6.44 -9.35
C THR A 29 25.53 7.36 -9.77
N ARG A 30 26.73 6.80 -9.94
CA ARG A 30 27.89 7.46 -10.54
C ARG A 30 28.55 6.53 -11.53
N GLN A 31 29.22 7.11 -12.52
CA GLN A 31 29.87 6.35 -13.59
C GLN A 31 31.37 6.20 -13.33
N VAL A 32 31.93 5.11 -13.85
CA VAL A 32 33.38 4.91 -13.90
C VAL A 32 33.94 5.77 -15.03
N THR A 33 34.85 6.67 -14.71
CA THR A 33 35.55 7.49 -15.71
C THR A 33 36.81 6.81 -16.21
N VAL A 34 37.48 6.03 -15.36
CA VAL A 34 38.63 5.21 -15.74
C VAL A 34 38.47 3.81 -15.13
N PRO A 35 38.35 2.75 -15.95
CA PRO A 35 38.24 1.38 -15.45
C PRO A 35 39.60 0.86 -14.95
N PRO A 36 39.61 0.01 -13.92
CA PRO A 36 40.84 -0.53 -13.37
C PRO A 36 41.51 -1.49 -14.37
N ARG A 37 42.85 -1.46 -14.46
CA ARG A 37 43.64 -2.36 -15.31
C ARG A 37 44.92 -2.80 -14.61
N ASN A 38 45.48 -3.93 -15.08
CA ASN A 38 46.80 -4.44 -14.66
C ASN A 38 46.96 -4.58 -13.14
N GLY A 39 45.94 -5.08 -12.44
CA GLY A 39 45.96 -5.25 -10.98
C GLY A 39 45.74 -3.96 -10.18
N GLY A 40 45.28 -2.88 -10.80
CA GLY A 40 44.87 -1.67 -10.09
C GLY A 40 43.62 -1.86 -9.22
N THR A 41 43.39 -0.92 -8.31
CA THR A 41 42.31 -1.02 -7.32
C THR A 41 40.93 -1.00 -7.96
N PRO A 42 39.98 -1.84 -7.48
CA PRO A 42 38.63 -1.89 -8.00
C PRO A 42 37.89 -0.58 -7.73
N CYS A 43 36.81 -0.35 -8.48
CA CYS A 43 35.97 0.83 -8.29
C CYS A 43 35.26 0.79 -6.93
N PRO A 44 35.11 1.94 -6.25
CA PRO A 44 34.24 2.05 -5.10
C PRO A 44 32.76 1.92 -5.54
N ASP A 45 31.83 1.92 -4.57
CA ASP A 45 30.40 1.77 -4.83
C ASP A 45 29.90 2.77 -5.88
N LEU A 46 29.21 2.25 -6.90
CA LEU A 46 28.65 3.04 -8.01
C LEU A 46 27.18 3.41 -7.79
N LYS A 47 26.56 2.87 -6.75
CA LYS A 47 25.16 3.12 -6.36
C LYS A 47 25.11 3.54 -4.91
N GLN A 48 24.27 4.50 -4.60
CA GLN A 48 24.02 4.92 -3.22
C GLN A 48 22.51 5.03 -2.99
N ARG A 49 22.09 4.60 -1.80
CA ARG A 49 20.71 4.68 -1.31
C ARG A 49 20.65 5.50 -0.04
N ARG A 50 19.61 6.32 0.13
CA ARG A 50 19.28 7.01 1.38
C ARG A 50 17.79 6.95 1.68
N GLY A 51 17.42 7.17 2.94
CA GLY A 51 16.03 7.39 3.33
C GLY A 51 15.52 8.76 2.87
N CYS A 52 14.21 8.86 2.62
CA CYS A 52 13.49 10.10 2.33
C CYS A 52 12.12 10.09 3.02
N PHE A 53 11.49 11.26 3.10
CA PHE A 53 10.10 11.41 3.54
C PHE A 53 9.28 12.03 2.41
N GLY A 54 8.22 11.35 1.98
CA GLY A 54 7.27 11.86 0.99
C GLY A 54 6.26 12.79 1.64
N GLU A 55 6.12 14.00 1.10
CA GLU A 55 5.30 15.10 1.65
C GLU A 55 4.17 15.52 0.68
N ASN A 56 3.66 14.61 -0.13
CA ASN A 56 2.58 14.94 -1.06
C ASN A 56 1.35 15.46 -0.28
N PRO A 57 0.70 16.57 -0.68
CA PRO A 57 -0.50 17.08 -0.02
C PRO A 57 -1.64 16.06 0.10
N ALA A 58 -1.70 15.07 -0.81
CA ALA A 58 -2.67 13.97 -0.74
C ALA A 58 -2.44 13.00 0.44
N CYS A 59 -1.33 13.12 1.18
CA CYS A 59 -0.94 12.19 2.23
C CYS A 59 -1.79 12.26 3.51
N ASP A 60 -2.69 13.23 3.65
CA ASP A 60 -3.67 13.18 4.76
C ASP A 60 -4.56 11.94 4.67
N ALA A 61 -4.87 11.49 3.46
CA ALA A 61 -5.56 10.22 3.19
C ALA A 61 -4.74 8.98 3.61
N ALA A 62 -3.41 9.07 3.62
CA ALA A 62 -2.53 7.95 3.96
C ALA A 62 -2.39 7.74 5.49
N LYS A 63 -2.80 8.72 6.30
CA LYS A 63 -2.83 8.61 7.78
C LYS A 63 -4.00 7.79 8.29
N GLU A 64 -5.00 7.52 7.46
CA GLU A 64 -6.17 6.73 7.83
C GLU A 64 -5.81 5.25 8.00
N VAL A 65 -6.16 4.67 9.14
CA VAL A 65 -6.05 3.22 9.37
C VAL A 65 -7.34 2.56 8.89
N ALA A 66 -7.22 1.73 7.86
CA ALA A 66 -8.34 0.94 7.35
C ALA A 66 -8.81 -0.07 8.38
N LYS A 67 -10.13 -0.15 8.56
CA LYS A 67 -10.76 -1.21 9.36
C LYS A 67 -11.34 -2.25 8.42
N ILE A 68 -11.00 -3.51 8.65
CA ILE A 68 -11.42 -4.62 7.78
C ILE A 68 -12.08 -5.76 8.53
N LEU A 69 -12.96 -6.43 7.83
CA LEU A 69 -13.55 -7.74 8.18
C LEU A 69 -13.53 -8.65 6.96
N PRO A 70 -13.64 -9.99 7.14
CA PRO A 70 -13.82 -10.88 6.01
C PRO A 70 -15.21 -10.69 5.39
N ASP A 71 -15.33 -10.96 4.10
CA ASP A 71 -16.57 -10.87 3.33
C ASP A 71 -17.74 -11.69 3.89
N SER A 72 -17.48 -12.76 4.65
CA SER A 72 -18.51 -13.47 5.41
C SER A 72 -19.33 -12.58 6.38
N PHE A 73 -18.82 -11.40 6.77
CA PHE A 73 -19.55 -10.42 7.57
C PHE A 73 -20.38 -9.44 6.72
N LYS A 74 -20.47 -9.67 5.40
CA LYS A 74 -21.37 -8.92 4.52
C LYS A 74 -22.81 -9.12 5.00
N ARG A 75 -23.36 -8.11 5.67
CA ARG A 75 -24.79 -8.06 6.01
C ARG A 75 -25.56 -7.59 4.79
N ASP A 76 -26.40 -8.46 4.25
CA ASP A 76 -27.45 -8.07 3.31
C ASP A 76 -28.67 -7.54 4.08
N PHE A 77 -28.47 -6.52 4.91
CA PHE A 77 -29.56 -5.92 5.67
C PHE A 77 -30.46 -5.12 4.71
N LYS A 78 -31.46 -5.82 4.15
CA LYS A 78 -32.62 -5.19 3.53
C LYS A 78 -33.42 -4.53 4.64
N ASP A 79 -33.18 -3.24 4.87
CA ASP A 79 -33.91 -2.45 5.85
C ASP A 79 -35.43 -2.60 5.66
N PRO A 80 -36.13 -3.26 6.61
CA PRO A 80 -37.57 -3.53 6.49
C PRO A 80 -38.43 -2.25 6.53
N TRP A 81 -37.88 -1.15 7.04
CA TRP A 81 -38.58 0.14 7.18
C TRP A 81 -38.33 1.09 6.01
N ARG A 82 -37.60 0.63 4.99
CA ARG A 82 -37.24 1.43 3.81
C ARG A 82 -38.50 1.70 2.97
N ARG A 83 -39.07 2.91 3.12
CA ARG A 83 -40.29 3.32 2.41
C ARG A 83 -40.00 3.66 0.94
N PRO A 84 -40.89 3.31 -0.02
CA PRO A 84 -40.68 3.56 -1.46
C PRO A 84 -40.47 5.04 -1.86
N HIS A 85 -40.90 5.99 -1.02
CA HIS A 85 -40.92 7.42 -1.33
C HIS A 85 -39.82 8.26 -0.65
N MET A 86 -38.88 7.64 0.08
CA MET A 86 -37.68 8.39 0.51
C MET A 86 -36.80 8.62 -0.72
N LEU A 87 -36.58 9.89 -1.07
CA LEU A 87 -35.60 10.32 -2.06
C LEU A 87 -34.31 9.54 -1.82
N LEU A 88 -34.03 8.58 -2.70
CA LEU A 88 -32.81 7.81 -2.69
C LEU A 88 -31.67 8.81 -2.85
N LYS A 89 -30.92 9.06 -1.77
CA LYS A 89 -29.58 9.60 -1.93
C LYS A 89 -28.87 8.62 -2.85
N GLU A 90 -28.47 9.09 -4.03
CA GLU A 90 -27.84 8.28 -5.08
C GLU A 90 -26.80 7.38 -4.41
N LYS A 91 -27.10 6.08 -4.35
CA LYS A 91 -26.29 5.14 -3.59
C LYS A 91 -25.01 5.00 -4.40
N GLN A 92 -23.91 5.61 -3.94
CA GLN A 92 -22.61 5.52 -4.62
C GLN A 92 -22.33 4.06 -4.98
N PRO A 93 -21.80 3.76 -6.18
CA PRO A 93 -21.50 2.39 -6.56
C PRO A 93 -20.43 1.80 -5.63
N SER A 94 -20.57 0.53 -5.29
CA SER A 94 -19.53 -0.20 -4.55
C SER A 94 -18.29 -0.35 -5.42
N TYR A 95 -17.11 -0.11 -4.87
CA TYR A 95 -15.84 -0.29 -5.58
C TYR A 95 -14.91 -1.22 -4.79
N CYS A 96 -13.97 -1.83 -5.50
CA CYS A 96 -13.00 -2.76 -4.95
C CYS A 96 -11.61 -2.12 -4.98
N VAL A 97 -10.84 -2.27 -3.90
CA VAL A 97 -9.43 -1.89 -3.87
C VAL A 97 -8.56 -3.11 -3.67
N TYR A 98 -7.53 -3.23 -4.50
CA TYR A 98 -6.55 -4.30 -4.41
C TYR A 98 -5.31 -3.80 -3.72
N PHE A 99 -4.91 -4.53 -2.68
CA PHE A 99 -3.75 -4.20 -1.87
C PHE A 99 -2.73 -5.32 -1.88
N ARG A 100 -1.45 -4.95 -1.84
CA ARG A 100 -0.36 -5.85 -1.52
C ARG A 100 0.01 -5.72 -0.05
N LEU A 101 -0.12 -6.79 0.72
CA LEU A 101 0.29 -6.82 2.13
C LEU A 101 1.82 -6.67 2.26
N LYS A 102 2.28 -5.71 3.06
CA LYS A 102 3.72 -5.49 3.33
C LYS A 102 4.15 -5.90 4.73
N GLN A 103 3.24 -5.78 5.69
CA GLN A 103 3.45 -6.24 7.06
C GLN A 103 2.15 -6.82 7.58
N VAL A 104 2.24 -7.93 8.30
CA VAL A 104 1.12 -8.58 8.97
C VAL A 104 1.55 -8.95 10.37
N GLY A 105 0.79 -8.51 11.38
CA GLY A 105 1.06 -8.80 12.78
C GLY A 105 0.87 -10.28 13.12
N ALA A 106 1.63 -10.79 14.09
CA ALA A 106 1.59 -12.19 14.49
C ALA A 106 0.21 -12.63 15.00
N ALA A 107 -0.55 -11.73 15.64
CA ALA A 107 -1.91 -11.98 16.11
C ALA A 107 -2.87 -12.40 15.00
N CYS A 108 -2.62 -12.04 13.74
CA CYS A 108 -3.44 -12.49 12.62
C CYS A 108 -3.39 -14.01 12.40
N ARG A 109 -2.38 -14.71 12.92
CA ARG A 109 -2.29 -16.17 12.81
C ARG A 109 -3.24 -16.91 13.76
N LEU A 110 -3.84 -16.20 14.72
CA LEU A 110 -4.68 -16.81 15.77
C LEU A 110 -6.10 -17.15 15.32
N HIS A 111 -6.55 -16.65 14.16
CA HIS A 111 -7.88 -16.95 13.61
C HIS A 111 -7.79 -17.50 12.19
N VAL A 112 -8.72 -18.41 11.87
CA VAL A 112 -8.74 -19.14 10.59
C VAL A 112 -8.76 -18.20 9.39
N TRP A 113 -9.66 -17.23 9.37
CA TRP A 113 -9.80 -16.33 8.23
C TRP A 113 -8.62 -15.35 8.08
N SER A 114 -7.95 -14.98 9.17
CA SER A 114 -6.85 -13.99 9.14
C SER A 114 -5.48 -14.65 9.02
N SER A 115 -5.36 -15.95 9.30
CA SER A 115 -4.11 -16.72 9.17
C SER A 115 -3.57 -16.72 7.75
N GLN A 116 -4.47 -16.48 6.80
CA GLN A 116 -4.22 -16.40 5.38
C GLN A 116 -3.59 -15.04 4.97
N LEU A 117 -3.67 -14.00 5.81
CA LEU A 117 -3.04 -12.71 5.56
C LEU A 117 -1.53 -12.88 5.72
N MET A 118 -0.81 -12.88 4.60
CA MET A 118 0.63 -13.12 4.56
C MET A 118 1.34 -11.99 3.81
N ARG A 119 2.62 -11.77 4.13
CA ARG A 119 3.45 -10.77 3.43
C ARG A 119 3.47 -11.06 1.93
N GLU A 120 3.41 -9.99 1.13
CA GLU A 120 3.29 -9.96 -0.33
C GLU A 120 2.02 -10.58 -0.92
N ARG A 121 1.09 -11.09 -0.09
CA ARG A 121 -0.20 -11.55 -0.59
C ARG A 121 -1.03 -10.37 -1.09
N ARG A 122 -1.65 -10.56 -2.26
CA ARG A 122 -2.66 -9.65 -2.80
C ARG A 122 -4.00 -9.92 -2.13
N VAL A 123 -4.67 -8.88 -1.64
CA VAL A 123 -6.02 -8.95 -1.08
C VAL A 123 -6.94 -7.97 -1.78
N CYS A 124 -8.21 -8.32 -1.91
CA CYS A 124 -9.26 -7.46 -2.44
C CYS A 124 -10.14 -7.02 -1.27
N VAL A 125 -10.32 -5.71 -1.13
CA VAL A 125 -11.15 -5.09 -0.10
C VAL A 125 -12.26 -4.31 -0.77
N GLU A 126 -13.49 -4.72 -0.53
CA GLU A 126 -14.68 -4.07 -1.08
C GLU A 126 -15.12 -2.90 -0.20
N CYS A 127 -15.30 -1.74 -0.84
CA CYS A 127 -15.93 -0.57 -0.28
C CYS A 127 -17.41 -0.55 -0.69
N ARG A 128 -18.30 -0.81 0.29
CA ARG A 128 -19.74 -0.75 0.08
C ARG A 128 -20.29 0.63 0.47
N PRO A 129 -21.46 1.02 -0.05
CA PRO A 129 -21.96 2.38 0.10
C PRO A 129 -22.32 2.74 1.55
N ASP A 130 -22.57 1.75 2.39
CA ASP A 130 -22.79 1.87 3.84
C ASP A 130 -21.49 2.11 4.62
N ALA A 131 -20.34 1.69 4.09
CA ALA A 131 -19.02 1.96 4.65
C ALA A 131 -18.46 3.33 4.21
N VAL A 132 -18.99 3.91 3.13
CA VAL A 132 -18.70 5.28 2.71
C VAL A 132 -19.43 6.22 3.67
N GLY A 133 -18.71 6.81 4.63
CA GLY A 133 -19.27 7.74 5.61
C GLY A 133 -19.71 9.07 4.99
N SER A 134 -19.14 10.18 5.43
CA SER A 134 -19.46 11.52 4.89
C SER A 134 -18.73 11.88 3.59
N GLY A 135 -17.89 10.99 3.06
CA GLY A 135 -17.02 11.22 1.90
C GLY A 135 -17.49 10.55 0.62
N ALA A 136 -16.60 10.53 -0.38
CA ALA A 136 -16.76 9.78 -1.65
C ALA A 136 -15.95 8.47 -1.67
N ARG A 137 -15.25 8.15 -0.57
CA ARG A 137 -14.36 6.99 -0.45
C ARG A 137 -14.44 6.34 0.93
N CYS A 138 -14.12 5.05 1.00
CA CYS A 138 -13.94 4.35 2.27
C CYS A 138 -12.70 4.86 2.99
N LYS A 139 -12.79 4.97 4.32
CA LYS A 139 -11.65 5.39 5.14
C LYS A 139 -10.53 4.36 5.07
N GLY A 140 -9.33 4.82 4.75
CA GLY A 140 -8.17 3.94 4.60
C GLY A 140 -8.17 3.11 3.30
N ASP A 141 -8.97 3.45 2.30
CA ASP A 141 -8.88 2.84 0.96
C ASP A 141 -7.57 3.15 0.22
N GLY A 142 -6.71 3.95 0.84
CA GLY A 142 -5.30 4.08 0.51
C GLY A 142 -5.00 5.27 -0.38
N LEU A 143 -3.71 5.40 -0.71
CA LEU A 143 -3.24 6.21 -1.82
C LEU A 143 -2.34 5.29 -2.65
N GLU A 144 -2.46 5.36 -3.98
CA GLU A 144 -1.67 4.53 -4.87
C GLU A 144 -0.16 4.74 -4.62
N GLY A 145 0.59 3.64 -4.51
CA GLY A 145 2.02 3.67 -4.22
C GLY A 145 2.41 4.11 -2.80
N ALA A 146 1.47 4.56 -1.96
CA ALA A 146 1.73 4.88 -0.57
C ALA A 146 1.53 3.65 0.33
N ARG A 147 2.36 3.53 1.36
CA ARG A 147 2.17 2.53 2.41
C ARG A 147 1.14 3.04 3.41
N THR A 148 0.01 2.35 3.49
CA THR A 148 -1.06 2.64 4.45
C THR A 148 -1.26 1.48 5.42
N PHE A 149 -2.04 1.71 6.48
CA PHE A 149 -2.15 0.81 7.62
C PHE A 149 -3.56 0.27 7.75
N TRP A 150 -3.68 -0.90 8.36
CA TRP A 150 -4.94 -1.58 8.53
C TRP A 150 -5.02 -2.35 9.83
N THR A 151 -6.25 -2.57 10.29
CA THR A 151 -6.58 -3.38 11.45
C THR A 151 -7.79 -4.27 11.17
N ALA A 152 -7.72 -5.53 11.61
CA ALA A 152 -8.84 -6.45 11.59
C ALA A 152 -9.71 -6.21 12.82
N THR A 153 -10.88 -5.61 12.62
CA THR A 153 -11.75 -5.13 13.71
C THR A 153 -12.22 -6.26 14.63
N SER A 154 -12.33 -7.48 14.12
CA SER A 154 -12.77 -8.65 14.88
C SER A 154 -11.64 -9.39 15.62
N ILE A 155 -10.38 -8.99 15.45
CA ILE A 155 -9.22 -9.70 16.03
C ILE A 155 -8.26 -8.70 16.65
N ALA A 156 -8.23 -8.65 17.98
CA ALA A 156 -7.34 -7.79 18.73
C ALA A 156 -5.87 -8.00 18.32
N GLY A 157 -5.19 -6.91 17.99
CA GLY A 157 -3.77 -6.92 17.60
C GLY A 157 -3.49 -7.43 16.18
N CYS A 158 -4.48 -7.94 15.44
CA CYS A 158 -4.27 -8.29 14.03
C CYS A 158 -4.33 -7.02 13.18
N GLN A 159 -3.15 -6.52 12.86
CA GLN A 159 -2.96 -5.28 12.12
C GLN A 159 -1.74 -5.39 11.21
N GLY A 160 -1.59 -4.43 10.31
CA GLY A 160 -0.49 -4.44 9.38
C GLY A 160 -0.43 -3.21 8.52
N SER A 161 0.29 -3.36 7.42
CA SER A 161 0.40 -2.33 6.40
C SER A 161 0.34 -2.95 5.02
N TRP A 162 -0.14 -2.19 4.06
CA TRP A 162 -0.22 -2.58 2.67
C TRP A 162 0.08 -1.41 1.74
N ILE A 163 0.16 -1.69 0.44
CA ILE A 163 0.23 -0.67 -0.61
C ILE A 163 -0.93 -0.94 -1.56
N GLN A 164 -1.65 0.12 -1.93
CA GLN A 164 -2.70 0.05 -2.95
C GLN A 164 -2.06 -0.19 -4.32
N GLU A 165 -2.51 -1.25 -5.01
CA GLU A 165 -2.05 -1.58 -6.37
C GLU A 165 -3.01 -1.11 -7.46
N SER A 166 -4.31 -1.17 -7.19
CA SER A 166 -5.34 -0.78 -8.18
C SER A 166 -6.69 -0.59 -7.52
N LEU A 167 -7.52 0.27 -8.11
CA LEU A 167 -8.93 0.48 -7.75
C LEU A 167 -9.83 0.09 -8.94
N GLN A 168 -10.97 -0.54 -8.67
CA GLN A 168 -11.95 -0.94 -9.68
C GLN A 168 -13.35 -0.51 -9.24
N GLU A 169 -14.03 0.28 -10.07
CA GLU A 169 -15.39 0.76 -9.81
C GLU A 169 -16.44 -0.36 -9.91
N THR A 170 -16.19 -1.39 -10.74
CA THR A 170 -17.03 -2.58 -10.84
C THR A 170 -16.47 -3.68 -9.95
N CYS A 171 -16.94 -3.72 -8.71
CA CYS A 171 -16.35 -4.56 -7.69
C CYS A 171 -16.60 -6.06 -7.91
N VAL A 172 -15.56 -6.79 -8.30
CA VAL A 172 -15.56 -8.27 -8.40
C VAL A 172 -14.34 -8.80 -7.65
N CYS A 173 -14.49 -9.02 -6.34
CA CYS A 173 -13.43 -9.67 -5.57
C CYS A 173 -13.44 -11.20 -5.75
N PRO A 174 -12.27 -11.86 -5.76
CA PRO A 174 -12.17 -13.31 -5.66
C PRO A 174 -12.60 -13.81 -4.27
N SER A 175 -12.70 -15.13 -4.10
CA SER A 175 -12.98 -15.74 -2.81
C SER A 175 -11.96 -15.32 -1.74
N LEU A 176 -12.41 -15.25 -0.48
CA LEU A 176 -11.62 -14.79 0.67
C LEU A 176 -11.31 -13.29 0.60
N SER A 177 -12.30 -12.53 0.13
CA SER A 177 -12.24 -11.08 0.07
C SER A 177 -12.50 -10.44 1.44
N LEU A 178 -12.16 -9.17 1.54
CA LEU A 178 -12.36 -8.36 2.73
C LEU A 178 -13.36 -7.25 2.42
N ILE A 179 -13.90 -6.64 3.46
CA ILE A 179 -14.76 -5.47 3.38
C ILE A 179 -14.22 -4.36 4.28
N PHE A 180 -14.35 -3.11 3.84
CA PHE A 180 -14.19 -1.95 4.71
C PHE A 180 -15.39 -1.85 5.68
N VAL A 181 -15.12 -1.35 6.90
CA VAL A 181 -16.12 -1.10 7.94
C VAL A 181 -15.88 0.19 8.72
#